data_AF-A0A973C998-F1
#
_entry.id   AF-A0A973C998-F1
#
_cell.length_a   1.000
_cell.length_b   1.000
_cell.length_c   1.000
_cell.angle_alpha   90.00
_cell.angle_beta   90.00
_cell.angle_gamma   90.00
#
_symmetry.space_group_name_H-M   'P 1'
#
loop_
_entity.id
_entity.type
_entity.pdbx_description
1 polymer ?
#
loop_
_entity_poly.entity_id
_entity_poly.type
_entity_poly.pdbx_seq_one_letter_code
_entity_poly.pdbx_strand_id
1 'polypeptide(L)'
;MAKIYLFDWGDTLMVNPAHMKGKMCNWEHVAVIETLGVDASEVTMVGDILHRDIEPAVEAGLNAIWYTPDASLAEVSGDYQQIQHLSELCDL
;
A
#
# COMPACT_ATOMS: atom_id res chain seq x y z
N MET A 1 -2.11 17.18 -6.05
CA MET A 1 -1.48 15.98 -6.63
C MET A 1 -2.24 14.77 -6.10
N ALA A 2 -2.55 13.77 -6.91
CA ALA A 2 -3.28 12.59 -6.44
C ALA A 2 -2.32 11.65 -5.72
N LYS A 3 -2.73 11.10 -4.57
CA LYS A 3 -1.94 10.08 -3.87
C LYS A 3 -2.40 8.69 -4.33
N ILE A 4 -1.46 7.84 -4.71
CA ILE A 4 -1.74 6.49 -5.19
C ILE A 4 -1.34 5.53 -4.08
N TYR A 5 -2.35 4.94 -3.43
CA TYR A 5 -2.15 3.92 -2.41
C TYR A 5 -2.48 2.54 -3.00
N LEU A 6 -1.56 1.60 -2.81
CA LEU A 6 -1.78 0.18 -3.02
C LEU A 6 -2.05 -0.45 -1.66
N PHE A 7 -3.15 -1.19 -1.55
CA PHE A 7 -3.43 -2.00 -0.36
C PHE A 7 -3.31 -3.46 -0.75
N ASP A 8 -2.58 -4.23 0.05
CA ASP A 8 -2.64 -5.70 0.03
C ASP A 8 -3.12 -6.16 1.40
N TRP A 9 -4.14 -7.01 1.40
CA TRP A 9 -4.68 -7.62 2.61
C TRP A 9 -5.12 -9.03 2.28
N GLY A 10 -4.17 -9.97 2.32
CA GLY A 10 -4.41 -11.39 2.07
C GLY A 10 -4.16 -11.84 0.63
N ASP A 11 -2.99 -11.51 0.08
CA ASP A 11 -2.45 -11.95 -1.23
C ASP A 11 -3.14 -11.29 -2.46
N THR A 12 -3.61 -10.04 -2.36
CA THR A 12 -4.19 -9.30 -3.49
C THR A 12 -3.85 -7.80 -3.44
N LEU A 13 -2.83 -7.41 -4.20
CA LEU A 13 -2.39 -6.03 -4.48
C LEU A 13 -3.49 -5.22 -5.21
N MET A 14 -3.95 -4.07 -4.68
CA MET A 14 -5.03 -3.30 -5.33
C MET A 14 -4.89 -1.76 -5.28
N VAL A 15 -5.09 -1.14 -6.47
CA VAL A 15 -5.49 0.28 -6.69
C VAL A 15 -7.03 0.34 -6.59
N ASN A 16 -7.62 1.45 -6.09
CA ASN A 16 -9.09 1.64 -6.04
C ASN A 16 -9.59 2.71 -7.05
N PRO A 17 -9.93 2.34 -8.29
CA PRO A 17 -10.58 3.24 -9.24
C PRO A 17 -12.09 3.37 -8.97
N ALA A 18 -12.61 4.61 -8.98
CA ALA A 18 -14.00 4.94 -8.62
C ALA A 18 -15.12 4.23 -9.43
N HIS A 19 -14.78 3.55 -10.55
CA HIS A 19 -15.74 2.88 -11.42
C HIS A 19 -15.89 1.38 -11.19
N MET A 20 -15.01 0.73 -10.39
CA MET A 20 -15.14 -0.69 -10.06
C MET A 20 -15.88 -0.89 -8.73
N LYS A 21 -16.95 -1.72 -8.73
CA LYS A 21 -17.81 -1.98 -7.56
C LYS A 21 -17.84 -3.47 -7.20
N GLY A 22 -18.06 -3.78 -5.92
CA GLY A 22 -18.20 -5.16 -5.42
C GLY A 22 -16.90 -5.75 -4.88
N LYS A 23 -16.95 -7.02 -4.42
CA LYS A 23 -15.76 -7.73 -3.90
C LYS A 23 -14.73 -7.85 -5.02
N MET A 24 -13.50 -7.46 -4.72
CA MET A 24 -12.45 -7.28 -5.71
C MET A 24 -11.98 -8.58 -6.38
N CYS A 25 -12.20 -9.75 -5.77
CA CYS A 25 -12.04 -11.06 -6.41
C CYS A 25 -12.94 -11.27 -7.64
N ASN A 26 -13.91 -10.37 -7.87
CA ASN A 26 -14.82 -10.38 -9.02
C ASN A 26 -14.55 -9.23 -10.00
N TRP A 27 -13.46 -8.49 -9.82
CA TRP A 27 -13.07 -7.44 -10.76
C TRP A 27 -12.46 -8.04 -12.02
N GLU A 28 -12.73 -7.42 -13.16
CA GLU A 28 -12.32 -7.94 -14.47
C GLU A 28 -10.79 -7.86 -14.67
N HIS A 29 -10.11 -6.90 -14.00
CA HIS A 29 -8.66 -6.68 -14.14
C HIS A 29 -8.00 -6.11 -12.87
N VAL A 30 -6.74 -6.50 -12.60
CA VAL A 30 -5.81 -5.92 -11.60
C VAL A 30 -4.63 -5.29 -12.36
N ALA A 31 -4.19 -4.09 -11.99
CA ALA A 31 -3.16 -3.32 -12.69
C ALA A 31 -1.79 -3.40 -11.98
N VAL A 32 -0.73 -3.77 -12.72
CA VAL A 32 0.67 -3.71 -12.27
C VAL A 32 1.21 -2.28 -12.45
N ILE A 33 2.12 -1.81 -11.59
CA ILE A 33 2.67 -0.43 -11.58
C ILE A 33 3.06 0.08 -12.98
N GLU A 34 3.63 -0.77 -13.84
CA GLU A 34 4.00 -0.43 -15.22
C GLU A 34 2.83 0.11 -16.06
N THR A 35 1.58 -0.22 -15.71
CA THR A 35 0.38 0.24 -16.42
C THR A 35 -0.16 1.59 -15.94
N LEU A 36 0.34 2.09 -14.79
CA LEU A 36 -0.06 3.40 -14.25
C LEU A 36 0.69 4.56 -14.94
N GLY A 37 1.85 4.30 -15.55
CA GLY A 37 2.65 5.33 -16.22
C GLY A 37 3.24 6.38 -15.27
N VAL A 38 3.42 6.04 -14.00
CA VAL A 38 3.99 6.88 -12.93
C VAL A 38 5.28 6.25 -12.42
N ASP A 39 6.16 7.06 -11.83
CA ASP A 39 7.39 6.54 -11.21
C ASP A 39 7.05 5.73 -9.95
N ALA A 40 7.83 4.68 -9.64
CA ALA A 40 7.60 3.83 -8.48
C ALA A 40 7.57 4.64 -7.16
N SER A 41 8.40 5.69 -7.07
CA SER A 41 8.44 6.63 -5.95
C SER A 41 7.19 7.51 -5.80
N GLU A 42 6.28 7.51 -6.78
CA GLU A 42 4.98 8.20 -6.70
C GLU A 42 3.87 7.28 -6.17
N VAL A 43 4.18 6.01 -5.93
CA VAL A 43 3.25 4.99 -5.42
C VAL A 43 3.59 4.65 -3.98
N THR A 44 2.57 4.52 -3.13
CA THR A 44 2.74 4.11 -1.73
C THR A 44 2.04 2.78 -1.48
N MET A 45 2.79 1.79 -1.03
CA MET A 45 2.25 0.52 -0.55
C MET A 45 1.82 0.64 0.91
N VAL A 46 0.63 0.16 1.24
CA VAL A 46 0.12 0.04 2.62
C VAL A 46 -0.27 -1.42 2.86
N GLY A 47 0.38 -2.06 3.84
CA GLY A 47 0.12 -3.47 4.16
C GLY A 47 0.46 -3.79 5.61
N ASP A 48 -0.02 -4.91 6.12
CA ASP A 48 0.12 -5.30 7.52
C ASP A 48 1.22 -6.35 7.77
N ILE A 49 1.69 -7.02 6.72
CA ILE A 49 2.74 -8.04 6.80
C ILE A 49 4.07 -7.47 6.30
N LEU A 50 4.97 -7.12 7.24
CA LEU A 50 6.26 -6.47 6.95
C LEU A 50 7.03 -7.12 5.80
N HIS A 51 7.27 -8.44 5.87
CA HIS A 51 8.09 -9.17 4.90
C HIS A 51 7.38 -9.53 3.59
N ARG A 52 6.06 -9.32 3.48
CA ARG A 52 5.30 -9.57 2.25
C ARG A 52 4.92 -8.29 1.52
N ASP A 53 4.58 -7.25 2.28
CA ASP A 53 4.00 -6.03 1.75
C ASP A 53 5.03 -4.90 1.70
N ILE A 54 5.85 -4.77 2.74
CA ILE A 54 6.64 -3.55 2.99
C ILE A 54 8.07 -3.71 2.46
N GLU A 55 8.79 -4.75 2.89
CA GLU A 55 10.16 -4.99 2.43
C GLU A 55 10.25 -5.10 0.89
N PRO A 56 9.38 -5.87 0.20
CA PRO A 56 9.42 -5.96 -1.26
C PRO A 56 9.02 -4.65 -1.96
N ALA A 57 8.13 -3.86 -1.36
CA ALA A 57 7.74 -2.56 -1.91
C ALA A 57 8.91 -1.55 -1.84
N VAL A 58 9.62 -1.51 -0.72
CA VAL A 58 10.83 -0.69 -0.56
C VAL A 58 11.92 -1.14 -1.54
N GLU A 59 12.16 -2.45 -1.69
CA GLU A 59 13.12 -3.00 -2.66
C GLU A 59 12.77 -2.65 -4.11
N ALA A 60 11.47 -2.54 -4.42
CA ALA A 60 10.96 -2.14 -5.73
C ALA A 60 10.93 -0.60 -5.94
N GLY A 61 11.33 0.19 -4.94
CA GLY A 61 11.42 1.65 -5.02
C GLY A 61 10.12 2.40 -4.76
N LEU A 62 9.13 1.74 -4.15
CA LEU A 62 7.89 2.39 -3.70
C LEU A 62 8.10 3.07 -2.35
N ASN A 63 7.24 4.03 -2.03
CA ASN A 63 7.03 4.39 -0.63
C ASN A 63 6.28 3.25 0.06
N ALA A 64 6.51 3.04 1.35
CA ALA A 64 5.80 2.01 2.09
C ALA A 64 5.32 2.48 3.47
N ILE A 65 4.13 2.03 3.86
CA ILE A 65 3.49 2.30 5.14
C ILE A 65 3.06 0.96 5.74
N TRP A 66 3.68 0.59 6.86
CA TRP A 66 3.35 -0.60 7.60
C TRP A 66 2.17 -0.34 8.54
N TYR A 67 1.05 -1.01 8.28
CA TYR A 67 -0.16 -0.92 9.09
C TYR A 67 -0.13 -1.95 10.22
N THR A 68 -0.10 -1.48 11.47
CA THR A 68 0.03 -2.35 12.65
C THR A 68 -0.99 -1.95 13.73
N PRO A 69 -2.27 -2.33 13.60
CA PRO A 69 -3.32 -1.85 14.51
C PRO A 69 -3.14 -2.29 15.96
N ASP A 70 -2.46 -3.41 16.19
CA ASP A 70 -2.31 -4.03 17.50
C ASP A 70 -0.89 -3.88 18.09
N ALA A 71 0.05 -3.27 17.35
CA ALA A 71 1.42 -3.12 17.81
C ALA A 71 1.59 -1.85 18.63
N SER A 72 2.31 -1.95 19.76
CA SER A 72 2.92 -0.77 20.38
C SER A 72 3.90 -0.17 19.39
N LEU A 73 3.84 1.15 19.14
CA LEU A 73 4.84 1.88 18.33
C LEU A 73 6.26 1.52 18.83
N ALA A 74 6.89 0.58 18.13
CA ALA A 74 8.29 0.29 18.30
C ALA A 74 9.09 1.28 17.45
N GLU A 75 10.37 1.45 17.74
CA GLU A 75 11.24 2.17 16.82
C GLU A 75 11.26 1.43 15.47
N VAL A 76 10.74 2.09 14.44
CA VAL A 76 10.78 1.56 13.08
C VAL A 76 12.21 1.68 12.58
N SER A 77 12.85 0.55 12.29
CA SER A 77 14.13 0.52 11.58
C SER A 77 13.89 0.19 10.11
N GLY A 78 14.01 1.17 9.21
CA GLY A 78 13.88 0.96 7.76
C GLY A 78 13.40 2.21 7.01
N ASP A 79 13.39 2.15 5.68
CA ASP A 79 12.88 3.22 4.80
C ASP A 79 11.36 3.09 4.57
N TYR A 80 10.58 3.06 5.65
CA TYR A 80 9.12 3.00 5.62
C TYR A 80 8.49 3.67 6.84
N GLN A 81 7.23 4.10 6.73
CA GLN A 81 6.46 4.65 7.85
C GLN A 81 5.62 3.56 8.53
N GLN A 82 5.19 3.77 9.77
CA GLN A 82 4.27 2.88 10.48
C GLN A 82 3.05 3.67 10.95
N ILE A 83 1.86 3.10 10.80
CA ILE A 83 0.59 3.65 11.29
C ILE A 83 -0.21 2.59 12.04
N GLN A 84 -1.04 2.99 13.00
CA GLN A 84 -1.95 2.10 13.74
C GLN A 84 -3.40 2.23 13.26
N HIS A 85 -3.74 3.34 12.61
CA HIS A 85 -5.06 3.62 12.07
C HIS A 85 -4.96 4.13 10.64
N LEU A 86 -5.77 3.56 9.73
CA LEU A 86 -5.81 3.98 8.33
C LEU A 86 -6.24 5.45 8.16
N SER A 87 -6.91 6.04 9.16
CA SER A 87 -7.24 7.48 9.16
C SER A 87 -6.00 8.37 9.12
N GLU A 88 -4.86 7.90 9.61
CA GLU A 88 -3.59 8.64 9.58
C GLU A 88 -3.13 8.93 8.14
N LEU A 89 -3.56 8.14 7.15
CA LEU A 89 -3.26 8.39 5.72
C LEU A 89 -3.80 9.73 5.21
N CYS A 90 -4.87 10.24 5.83
CA CYS A 90 -5.46 11.53 5.48
C CYS A 90 -4.55 12.70 5.84
N ASP A 91 -3.65 12.51 6.81
CA ASP A 91 -2.80 13.55 7.40
C ASP A 91 -1.35 13.52 6.86
N LEU A 92 -1.01 12.46 6.11
CA LEU A 92 0.28 12.32 5.41
C LEU A 92 0.34 13.14 4.11
#